data_AF-A0A6G1FPZ9-F1
#
_entry.id   AF-A0A6G1FPZ9-F1
#
_cell.length_a   1.000
_cell.length_b   1.000
_cell.length_c   1.000
_cell.angle_alpha   90.00
_cell.angle_beta   90.00
_cell.angle_gamma   90.00
#
_symmetry.space_group_name_H-M   'P 1'
#
loop_
_entity.id
_entity.type
_entity.pdbx_description
1 polymer ?
#
loop_
_entity_poly.entity_id
_entity_poly.type
_entity_poly.pdbx_seq_one_letter_code
_entity_poly.pdbx_strand_id
1 'polypeptide(L)' 'DELKIMPSGVGCIKINTNQKGKCIPMILSDVLYIPEIKVNLISISQLLKRGYNIKFSKKGAEISYHNSRYSAIPKNGLYI' A
#
# COMPACT_ATOMS: atom_id res chain seq x y z
N ASP A 1 -21.67 1.73 -11.75
CA ASP A 1 -20.63 2.70 -12.17
C ASP A 1 -19.40 2.57 -11.31
N GLU A 2 -18.28 2.14 -11.90
CA GLU A 2 -16.97 2.13 -11.23
C GLU A 2 -16.35 3.53 -11.33
N LEU A 3 -16.04 4.14 -10.19
CA LEU A 3 -15.28 5.39 -10.13
C LEU A 3 -13.86 5.15 -10.68
N LYS A 4 -13.59 5.68 -11.88
CA LYS A 4 -12.28 5.60 -12.52
C LYS A 4 -11.44 6.79 -12.08
N ILE A 5 -10.48 6.56 -11.18
CA ILE A 5 -9.51 7.58 -10.80
C ILE A 5 -8.31 7.47 -11.76
N MET A 6 -8.03 8.53 -12.50
CA MET A 6 -6.94 8.57 -13.48
C MET A 6 -5.71 9.27 -12.85
N PRO A 7 -4.50 8.74 -13.05
CA PRO A 7 -3.29 9.41 -12.59
C PRO A 7 -3.00 10.68 -13.39
N SER A 8 -2.55 11.72 -12.69
CA SER A 8 -2.07 12.97 -13.29
C SER A 8 -0.64 12.85 -13.84
N GLY A 9 0.11 11.84 -13.41
CA GLY A 9 1.47 11.58 -13.90
C GLY A 9 2.08 10.30 -13.34
N VAL A 10 3.26 9.94 -13.86
CA VAL A 10 4.07 8.81 -13.38
C VAL A 10 5.48 9.33 -13.09
N GLY A 11 6.08 8.91 -11.97
CA GLY A 11 7.42 9.36 -11.60
C GLY A 11 8.11 8.48 -10.56
N CYS A 12 9.16 9.02 -9.96
CA CYS A 12 9.93 8.35 -8.91
C CYS A 12 9.80 9.10 -7.59
N ILE A 13 9.61 8.37 -6.49
CA ILE A 13 9.61 8.96 -5.14
C ILE A 13 10.66 8.31 -4.26
N LYS A 14 11.28 9.12 -3.40
CA LYS A 14 12.17 8.63 -2.35
C LYS A 14 11.37 8.51 -1.05
N ILE A 15 11.29 7.31 -0.50
CA ILE A 15 10.70 7.06 0.82
C ILE A 15 11.79 6.67 1.81
N ASN A 16 11.70 7.19 3.02
CA ASN A 16 12.60 6.79 4.11
C ASN A 16 11.94 5.63 4.86
N THR A 17 12.60 4.47 4.86
CA THR A 17 12.11 3.26 5.53
C THR A 17 12.89 3.03 6.82
N ASN A 18 12.22 2.57 7.88
CA ASN A 18 12.92 2.13 9.09
C ASN A 18 13.11 0.61 9.03
N GLN A 19 14.36 0.16 8.95
CA GLN A 19 14.72 -1.25 9.00
C GLN A 19 15.62 -1.49 10.22
N LYS A 20 15.08 -2.22 11.21
CA LYS A 20 15.79 -2.57 12.46
C LYS A 20 16.41 -1.34 13.17
N GLY A 21 15.68 -0.23 13.21
CA GLY A 21 16.12 1.03 13.84
C GLY A 21 16.96 1.94 12.95
N LYS A 22 17.29 1.52 11.71
CA LYS A 22 18.03 2.34 10.76
C LYS A 22 17.11 2.94 9.71
N CYS A 23 17.25 4.24 9.48
CA CYS A 23 16.58 4.94 8.39
C CYS A 23 17.32 4.67 7.07
N ILE A 24 16.69 3.93 6.16
CA ILE A 24 17.23 3.54 4.85
C ILE A 24 16.35 4.14 3.76
N PRO A 25 16.91 4.96 2.83
CA PRO A 25 16.15 5.48 1.71
C PRO A 25 15.86 4.37 0.70
N MET A 26 14.62 4.29 0.24
CA MET A 26 14.17 3.44 -0.86
C MET A 26 13.60 4.32 -1.96
N ILE A 27 14.05 4.10 -3.21
CA ILE A 27 13.47 4.74 -4.38
C ILE A 27 12.40 3.82 -4.95
N LEU A 28 11.20 4.35 -5.10
CA LEU A 28 10.11 3.73 -5.83
C LEU A 28 10.03 4.38 -7.21
N SER A 29 10.21 3.60 -8.27
CA SER A 29 9.95 4.01 -9.65
C SER A 29 8.50 3.73 -10.04
N ASP A 30 8.07 4.31 -11.17
CA ASP A 30 6.76 4.03 -11.79
C ASP A 30 5.57 4.32 -10.88
N VAL A 31 5.69 5.36 -10.04
CA VAL A 31 4.67 5.76 -9.07
C VAL A 31 3.65 6.68 -9.72
N LEU A 32 2.38 6.30 -9.59
CA LEU A 32 1.24 7.09 -10.04
C LEU A 32 1.01 8.29 -9.11
N TYR A 33 1.05 9.49 -9.66
CA TYR A 33 0.67 10.71 -8.95
C TYR A 33 -0.83 10.97 -9.14
N ILE A 34 -1.58 10.95 -8.04
CA ILE A 34 -3.03 11.13 -8.03
C ILE A 34 -3.38 12.16 -6.94
N PRO A 35 -3.48 13.47 -7.26
CA PRO A 35 -3.70 14.56 -6.29
C PRO A 35 -4.91 14.36 -5.38
N GLU A 36 -5.93 13.66 -5.88
CA GLU A 36 -7.18 13.39 -5.20
C GLU A 36 -7.02 12.33 -4.09
N ILE A 37 -6.00 11.46 -4.20
CA ILE A 37 -5.70 10.41 -3.22
C ILE A 37 -4.58 10.89 -2.29
N LYS A 38 -4.98 11.33 -1.09
CA LYS A 38 -4.06 11.86 -0.07
C LYS A 38 -3.27 10.79 0.71
N VAL A 39 -3.32 9.53 0.27
CA VAL A 39 -2.69 8.39 0.93
C VAL A 39 -1.95 7.52 -0.08
N ASN A 40 -0.90 6.83 0.36
CA ASN A 40 -0.24 5.84 -0.48
C ASN A 40 -1.10 4.58 -0.57
N LEU A 41 -1.27 4.06 -1.78
CA LEU A 41 -1.98 2.81 -2.01
C LEU A 41 -0.99 1.69 -2.34
N ILE A 42 -1.19 0.54 -1.71
CA ILE A 42 -0.44 -0.67 -2.01
C ILE A 42 -1.36 -1.61 -2.77
N SER A 43 -0.90 -2.09 -3.93
CA SER A 43 -1.67 -3.05 -4.72
C SER A 43 -1.76 -4.40 -4.03
N ILE A 44 -2.98 -4.83 -3.70
CA ILE A 44 -3.29 -6.17 -3.17
C ILE A 44 -2.72 -7.26 -4.08
N SER A 45 -2.91 -7.13 -5.40
CA SER A 45 -2.40 -8.12 -6.36
C SER A 45 -0.87 -8.27 -6.31
N GLN A 46 -0.14 -7.18 -6.04
CA GLN A 46 1.32 -7.20 -5.90
C GLN A 46 1.75 -7.83 -4.57
N LEU A 47 1.01 -7.60 -3.49
CA LEU A 47 1.24 -8.29 -2.22
C LEU A 47 1.07 -9.80 -2.37
N LEU A 48 -0.01 -10.24 -3.01
CA LEU A 48 -0.27 -11.67 -3.28
C LEU A 48 0.86 -12.28 -4.14
N LYS A 49 1.31 -11.60 -5.20
CA LYS A 49 2.45 -12.04 -6.03
C LYS A 49 3.76 -12.21 -5.24
N ARG A 50 3.93 -11.45 -4.15
CA ARG A 50 5.10 -11.52 -3.27
C ARG A 50 4.94 -12.53 -2.12
N GLY A 51 3.87 -13.31 -2.10
CA GLY A 51 3.64 -14.35 -1.10
C GLY A 51 3.02 -13.85 0.21
N TYR A 52 2.52 -12.62 0.24
CA TYR A 52 1.72 -12.14 1.36
C TYR A 52 0.33 -12.78 1.30
N ASN A 53 -0.22 -13.11 2.45
CA ASN A 53 -1.61 -13.52 2.59
C ASN A 53 -2.44 -12.36 3.14
N ILE A 54 -3.66 -12.18 2.62
CA ILE A 54 -4.55 -11.10 3.01
C ILE A 54 -5.92 -11.67 3.34
N LYS A 55 -6.42 -11.39 4.55
CA LYS A 55 -7.75 -11.79 5.00
C LYS A 55 -8.59 -10.56 5.31
N PHE A 56 -9.69 -10.42 4.58
CA PHE A 56 -10.68 -9.38 4.83
C PHE A 56 -11.75 -9.87 5.81
N SER A 57 -12.19 -8.98 6.68
CA SER A 57 -13.28 -9.21 7.63
C SER A 57 -14.04 -7.91 7.91
N LYS A 58 -15.16 -8.00 8.66
CA LYS A 58 -15.87 -6.81 9.15
C LYS A 58 -15.00 -5.87 9.99
N LYS A 59 -13.90 -6.38 10.59
CA LYS A 59 -12.98 -5.60 11.42
C LYS A 59 -11.89 -4.88 10.62
N GLY A 60 -11.68 -5.27 9.36
CA GLY A 60 -10.60 -4.75 8.51
C GLY A 60 -9.87 -5.84 7.73
N ALA A 61 -8.65 -5.53 7.32
CA ALA A 61 -7.75 -6.43 6.61
C ALA A 61 -6.61 -6.86 7.53
N GLU A 62 -6.33 -8.16 7.57
CA GLU A 62 -5.14 -8.73 8.18
C GLU A 62 -4.19 -9.17 7.07
N ILE A 63 -2.95 -8.72 7.13
CA ILE A 63 -1.89 -9.04 6.17
C ILE A 63 -0.84 -9.86 6.90
N SER A 64 -0.52 -11.05 6.42
CA SER A 64 0.51 -11.90 7.01
C SER A 64 1.59 -12.30 6.00
N TYR A 65 2.83 -12.34 6.47
CA TYR A 65 4.00 -12.76 5.71
C TYR A 65 5.02 -13.39 6.66
N HIS A 66 5.24 -14.70 6.54
CA HIS A 66 6.01 -15.49 7.52
C HIS A 66 5.56 -15.23 8.97
N ASN A 67 6.45 -14.73 9.83
CA ASN A 67 6.17 -14.41 11.24
C ASN A 67 5.68 -12.96 11.44
N SER A 68 5.49 -12.19 10.37
CA SER A 68 5.01 -10.81 10.44
C SER A 68 3.51 -10.74 10.19
N ARG A 69 2.82 -9.93 11.01
CA ARG A 69 1.41 -9.58 10.85
C ARG A 69 1.24 -8.07 10.85
N TYR A 70 0.39 -7.59 9.96
CA TYR A 70 -0.01 -6.21 9.85
C TYR A 70 -1.55 -6.17 9.78
N SER A 71 -2.14 -5.08 10.24
CA SER A 71 -3.59 -4.88 10.17
C SER A 71 -3.90 -3.51 9.60
N ALA A 72 -5.00 -3.43 8.87
CA ALA A 72 -5.51 -2.20 8.30
C ALA A 72 -7.03 -2.10 8.55
N ILE A 73 -7.51 -0.92 8.93
CA ILE A 73 -8.92 -0.65 9.23
C ILE A 73 -9.62 -0.05 8.01
N PRO A 74 -10.92 -0.34 7.80
CA PRO A 74 -11.66 0.24 6.70
C PRO A 74 -11.94 1.72 6.99
N LYS A 75 -11.51 2.61 6.09
CA LYS A 75 -11.81 4.04 6.11
C LYS A 75 -12.08 4.53 4.70
N ASN A 76 -13.29 5.03 4.44
CA ASN A 76 -13.71 5.59 3.14
C ASN A 76 -13.44 4.64 1.94
N GLY A 77 -13.70 3.34 2.11
CA GLY A 77 -13.48 2.34 1.06
C GLY A 77 -12.02 1.87 0.90
N LEU A 78 -11.09 2.40 1.70
CA LEU A 78 -9.69 1.97 1.74
C LEU A 78 -9.39 1.19 3.03
N TYR A 79 -8.37 0.35 3.01
CA TYR A 79 -7.82 -0.30 4.20
C TYR A 79 -6.51 0.40 4.56
N ILE A 80 -6.48 1.09 5.70
CA ILE A 80 -5.34 1.90 6.18
C ILE A 80 -4.80 1.46 7.53
#